data_AF-A0A960HT33-F1
#
_entry.id   AF-A0A960HT33-F1
#
_cell.length_a   1.000
_cell.length_b   1.000
_cell.length_c   1.000
_cell.angle_alpha   90.00
_cell.angle_beta   90.00
_cell.angle_gamma   90.00
#
_symmetry.space_group_name_H-M   'P 1'
#
loop_
_entity.id
_entity.type
_entity.pdbx_description
1 polymer ?
#
loop_
_entity_poly.entity_id
_entity_poly.type
_entity_poly.pdbx_seq_one_letter_code
_entity_poly.pdbx_strand_id
1 'polypeptide(L)' 'MPSGPGPDTARAFAELSVMIDALDGLRSRAASLAEPFLGTEREDVVTAVHEAERSILMAVRAMQRALKTLER' A
#
# COMPACT_ATOMS: atom_id res chain seq x y z
N MET A 1 -14.20 -25.88 -21.12
CA MET A 1 -13.08 -24.91 -21.14
C MET A 1 -13.34 -23.92 -20.03
N PRO A 2 -12.49 -23.80 -18.98
CA PRO A 2 -12.64 -22.70 -18.05
C PRO A 2 -12.28 -21.42 -18.81
N SER A 3 -13.25 -20.51 -18.93
CA SER A 3 -13.02 -19.17 -19.43
C SER A 3 -12.00 -18.51 -18.50
N GLY A 4 -10.84 -18.11 -19.03
CA GLY A 4 -9.90 -17.29 -18.28
C GLY A 4 -10.58 -16.00 -17.78
N PRO A 5 -9.95 -15.26 -16.86
CA PRO A 5 -10.48 -14.00 -16.36
C PRO A 5 -10.86 -13.10 -17.55
N GLY A 6 -12.05 -12.50 -17.49
CA GLY A 6 -12.51 -11.56 -18.51
C GLY A 6 -11.51 -10.40 -18.66
N PRO A 7 -11.49 -9.70 -19.82
CA PRO A 7 -10.55 -8.60 -20.07
C PRO A 7 -10.60 -7.52 -18.98
N ASP A 8 -11.76 -7.28 -18.38
CA ASP A 8 -11.95 -6.34 -17.27
C ASP A 8 -11.26 -6.82 -15.97
N THR A 9 -11.31 -8.12 -15.69
CA THR A 9 -10.63 -8.72 -14.53
C THR A 9 -9.12 -8.64 -14.68
N ALA A 10 -8.60 -8.92 -15.88
CA ALA A 10 -7.16 -8.80 -16.17
C ALA A 10 -6.66 -7.36 -16.03
N ARG A 11 -7.45 -6.38 -16.49
CA ARG A 11 -7.15 -4.96 -16.31
C ARG A 11 -7.18 -4.55 -14.83
N ALA A 12 -8.23 -4.93 -14.10
CA ALA A 12 -8.35 -4.63 -12.67
C ALA A 12 -7.19 -5.23 -11.86
N PHE A 13 -6.76 -6.45 -12.22
CA PHE A 13 -5.58 -7.08 -11.62
C PHE A 13 -4.32 -6.23 -11.84
N ALA A 14 -4.05 -5.84 -13.10
CA ALA A 14 -2.87 -5.03 -13.42
C ALA A 14 -2.89 -3.66 -12.71
N GLU A 15 -4.04 -2.98 -12.68
CA GLU A 15 -4.17 -1.68 -11.99
C GLU A 15 -3.95 -1.82 -10.48
N LEU A 16 -4.50 -2.87 -9.83
CA LEU A 16 -4.29 -3.13 -8.42
C LEU A 16 -2.83 -3.48 -8.08
N SER A 17 -2.16 -4.27 -8.92
CA SER A 17 -0.73 -4.56 -8.75
C SER A 17 0.12 -3.29 -8.78
N VAL A 18 -0.12 -2.41 -9.76
CA VAL A 18 0.59 -1.12 -9.87
C VAL A 18 0.34 -0.23 -8.64
N MET A 19 -0.90 -0.19 -8.14
CA MET A 19 -1.23 0.59 -6.94
C MET A 19 -0.53 0.05 -5.68
N ILE A 20 -0.42 -1.28 -5.54
CA ILE A 20 0.30 -1.91 -4.43
C ILE A 20 1.78 -1.51 -4.46
N ASP A 21 2.42 -1.62 -5.62
CA ASP A 21 3.84 -1.25 -5.77
C ASP A 21 4.07 0.24 -5.44
N ALA A 22 3.17 1.11 -5.90
CA ALA A 22 3.24 2.54 -5.60
C ALA A 22 3.08 2.83 -4.09
N LEU A 23 2.16 2.12 -3.41
CA LEU A 23 1.95 2.27 -1.97
C LEU A 23 3.13 1.73 -1.15
N ASP A 24 3.76 0.63 -1.56
CA ASP A 24 4.96 0.11 -0.91
C ASP A 24 6.13 1.10 -1.03
N GLY A 25 6.30 1.74 -2.19
CA GLY A 25 7.25 2.83 -2.38
C GLY A 25 6.95 4.04 -1.50
N LEU A 26 5.67 4.43 -1.39
CA LEU A 26 5.25 5.53 -0.53
C LEU A 26 5.51 5.23 0.95
N ARG A 27 5.25 4.00 1.41
CA ARG A 27 5.55 3.57 2.78
C ARG A 27 7.03 3.70 3.09
N SER A 28 7.90 3.25 2.19
CA SER A 28 9.37 3.37 2.37
C SER A 28 9.81 4.82 2.51
N ARG A 29 9.26 5.72 1.68
CA ARG A 29 9.54 7.15 1.77
C ARG A 29 8.98 7.77 3.05
N ALA A 30 7.80 7.35 3.50
CA ALA A 30 7.22 7.83 4.76
C ALA A 30 8.16 7.51 5.95
N ALA A 31 8.72 6.29 6.01
CA ALA A 31 9.67 5.91 7.04
C ALA A 31 10.88 6.86 7.13
N SER A 32 11.46 7.22 5.98
CA SER A 32 12.59 8.15 5.94
C SER A 32 12.25 9.57 6.42
N LEU A 33 10.97 9.96 6.42
CA LEU A 33 10.56 11.29 6.89
C LEU A 33 10.59 11.41 8.43
N ALA A 34 10.47 10.30 9.16
CA ALA A 34 10.52 10.31 10.62
C ALA A 34 11.96 10.38 11.16
N GLU A 35 12.93 9.82 10.41
CA GLU A 35 14.33 9.67 10.86
C GLU A 35 14.95 10.96 11.44
N PRO A 36 14.80 12.15 10.83
CA PRO A 36 15.41 13.38 11.34
C PRO A 36 14.83 13.87 12.67
N PHE A 37 13.64 13.39 13.05
CA PHE A 37 12.90 13.86 14.22
C PHE A 37 12.99 12.90 15.42
N LEU A 38 13.59 11.72 15.25
CA LEU A 38 13.78 10.76 16.33
C LEU A 38 14.66 11.34 17.45
N GLY A 39 14.17 11.26 18.69
CA GLY A 39 14.88 11.80 19.87
C GLY A 39 14.85 13.33 19.99
N THR A 40 14.11 14.02 19.12
CA THR A 40 13.85 15.46 19.23
C THR A 40 12.53 15.71 19.98
N GLU A 41 12.23 16.97 20.27
CA GLU A 41 10.92 17.36 20.84
C GLU A 41 9.75 17.22 19.84
N ARG A 42 10.04 16.87 18.58
CA ARG A 42 9.04 16.70 17.51
C ARG A 42 8.46 15.29 17.43
N GLU A 43 8.10 14.73 18.59
CA GLU A 43 7.44 13.44 18.69
C GLU A 43 6.06 13.42 17.99
N ASP A 44 5.42 14.59 17.86
CA ASP A 44 4.20 14.81 17.09
C ASP A 44 4.36 14.42 15.63
N VAL A 45 5.47 14.81 15.00
CA VAL A 45 5.77 14.50 13.59
C VAL A 45 6.02 13.01 13.42
N VAL A 46 6.82 12.42 14.30
CA VAL A 46 7.13 10.97 14.29
C VAL A 46 5.84 10.17 14.41
N THR A 47 4.95 10.56 15.33
CA THR A 47 3.63 9.94 15.53
C THR A 47 2.80 10.02 14.26
N ALA A 48 2.65 11.21 13.67
CA ALA A 48 1.87 11.40 12.45
C ALA A 48 2.42 10.59 11.26
N VAL A 49 3.75 10.48 11.13
CA VAL A 49 4.39 9.66 10.09
C VAL A 49 4.06 8.17 10.31
N HIS A 50 4.18 7.65 11.53
CA HIS A 50 3.84 6.25 11.82
C HIS A 50 2.35 5.94 11.61
N GLU A 51 1.45 6.89 11.87
CA GLU A 51 0.03 6.75 11.56
C GLU A 51 -0.23 6.68 10.05
N ALA A 52 0.48 7.49 9.26
CA ALA A 52 0.43 7.43 7.81
C ALA A 52 0.95 6.08 7.29
N GLU A 53 2.08 5.59 7.81
CA GLU A 53 2.62 4.26 7.46
C GLU A 53 1.62 3.15 7.77
N ARG A 54 0.98 3.18 8.95
CA ARG A 54 -0.04 2.22 9.35
C ARG A 54 -1.22 2.24 8.38
N SER A 55 -1.67 3.43 7.97
CA SER A 55 -2.77 3.61 7.03
C SER A 55 -2.42 3.05 5.65
N ILE A 56 -1.21 3.32 5.15
CA ILE A 56 -0.70 2.77 3.88
C ILE A 56 -0.66 1.23 3.95
N LEU A 57 -0.15 0.67 5.05
CA LEU A 57 -0.09 -0.78 5.23
C LEU A 57 -1.49 -1.42 5.22
N MET A 58 -2.49 -0.77 5.83
CA MET A 58 -3.88 -1.26 5.78
C MET A 58 -4.44 -1.23 4.36
N ALA A 59 -4.15 -0.18 3.59
CA ALA A 59 -4.56 -0.06 2.18
C ALA A 59 -3.94 -1.17 1.32
N VAL A 60 -2.63 -1.40 1.44
CA VAL A 60 -1.93 -2.50 0.73
C VAL A 60 -2.57 -3.84 1.04
N ARG A 61 -2.81 -4.14 2.33
CA ARG A 61 -3.46 -5.39 2.74
C ARG A 61 -4.87 -5.53 2.17
N ALA A 62 -5.63 -4.43 2.06
CA ALA A 62 -6.95 -4.45 1.45
C ALA A 62 -6.89 -4.74 -0.05
N MET A 63 -5.97 -4.10 -0.78
CA MET A 63 -5.76 -4.35 -2.20
C MET A 63 -5.26 -5.76 -2.49
N GLN A 64 -4.35 -6.30 -1.68
CA GLN A 64 -3.91 -7.70 -1.77
C GLN A 64 -5.06 -8.68 -1.56
N ARG A 65 -6.02 -8.39 -0.67
CA ARG A 65 -7.24 -9.19 -0.53
C ARG A 65 -8.12 -9.10 -1.77
N ALA A 66 -8.26 -7.92 -2.37
CA ALA A 66 -9.02 -7.74 -3.60
C ALA A 66 -8.39 -8.50 -4.78
N LEU A 67 -7.06 -8.47 -4.94
CA LEU A 67 -6.35 -9.27 -5.94
C LEU A 67 -6.65 -10.76 -5.81
N LYS A 68 -6.59 -11.32 -4.59
CA LYS A 68 -6.94 -12.72 -4.33
C LYS A 68 -8.38 -13.08 -4.67
N THR A 69 -9.29 -12.10 -4.70
CA THR A 69 -10.67 -12.31 -5.15
C THR A 69 -10.77 -12.34 -6.67
N LEU A 70 -9.93 -11.61 -7.39
CA LEU A 70 -9.88 -11.60 -8.86
C LEU A 70 -9.17 -12.83 -9.46
N GLU A 71 -8.31 -13.51 -8.68
CA GLU A 71 -7.65 -14.75 -9.07
C GLU A 71 -8.57 -16.00 -9.00
N ARG A 72 -9.77 -15.87 -8.42
CA ARG A 72 -10.75 -16.96 -8.27
C ARG A 72 -11.75 -16.98 -9.42
#